data_AF-A0A3P7JB11-F1
#
_entry.id   AF-A0A3P7JB11-F1
#
_cell.length_a   1.000
_cell.length_b   1.000
_cell.length_c   1.000
_cell.angle_alpha   90.00
_cell.angle_beta   90.00
_cell.angle_gamma   90.00
#
_symmetry.space_group_name_H-M   'P 1'
#
loop_
_entity.id
_entity.type
_entity.pdbx_description
1 polymer ?
#
loop_
_entity_poly.entity_id
_entity_poly.type
_entity_poly.pdbx_seq_one_letter_code
_entity_poly.pdbx_strand_id
1 'polypeptide(L)'
;MAHLLLAMEQLGEVKLGFRFAIFFSSFLSLSSLHDSYTNLKLNIPSLHIYGSNDQVVAYTNSEKLQTMFSDSVSIVHDGGHFIPTMTKYKDVAIKFLERFIVE
;
A
#
# COMPACT_ATOMS: atom_id res chain seq x y z
N MET A 1 -4.81 -3.32 7.14
CA MET A 1 -4.47 -2.58 8.39
C MET A 1 -2.97 -2.34 8.59
N ALA A 2 -2.07 -2.90 7.78
CA ALA A 2 -0.63 -2.65 7.91
C ALA A 2 -0.25 -1.15 7.89
N HIS A 3 -0.99 -0.29 7.16
CA HIS A 3 -0.74 1.17 7.15
C HIS A 3 -0.77 1.82 8.53
N LEU A 4 -1.54 1.27 9.49
CA LEU A 4 -1.56 1.77 10.86
C LEU A 4 -0.22 1.53 11.57
N LEU A 5 0.38 0.35 11.40
CA LEU A 5 1.70 0.06 11.95
C LEU A 5 2.78 0.95 11.35
N LEU A 6 2.67 1.27 10.05
CA LEU A 6 3.58 2.21 9.38
C LEU A 6 3.42 3.62 9.95
N ALA A 7 2.18 4.05 10.22
CA ALA A 7 1.91 5.35 10.84
C ALA A 7 2.45 5.42 12.27
N MET A 8 2.20 4.38 13.08
CA MET A 8 2.72 4.27 14.45
C MET A 8 4.25 4.27 14.46
N GLU A 9 4.90 3.58 13.53
CA GLU A 9 6.35 3.60 13.41
C GLU A 9 6.87 4.99 13.02
N GLN A 10 6.23 5.67 12.05
CA GLN A 10 6.62 7.02 11.65
C GLN A 10 6.43 8.05 12.79
N LEU A 11 5.44 7.85 13.65
CA LEU A 11 5.21 8.66 14.85
C LEU A 11 6.14 8.30 16.01
N GLY A 12 6.96 7.25 15.89
CA GLY A 12 7.88 6.79 16.92
C GLY A 12 7.22 6.03 18.07
N GLU A 13 5.96 5.61 17.91
CA GLU A 13 5.21 4.84 18.91
C GLU A 13 5.67 3.38 18.98
N VAL A 14 6.17 2.86 17.86
CA VAL A 14 6.75 1.51 17.74
C VAL A 14 8.03 1.55 16.92
N LYS A 15 8.85 0.50 17.02
CA LYS A 15 10.08 0.33 16.22
C LYS A 15 10.10 -1.06 15.60
N LEU A 16 9.74 -1.15 14.33
CA LEU A 16 9.55 -2.41 13.58
C LEU A 16 10.55 -2.58 12.43
N GLY A 17 11.15 -1.49 11.95
CA GLY A 17 12.17 -1.45 10.92
C GLY A 17 11.65 -1.72 9.52
N PHE A 18 10.42 -1.31 9.18
CA PHE A 18 9.90 -1.53 7.84
C PHE A 18 10.67 -0.70 6.80
N ARG A 19 11.11 -1.36 5.72
CA ARG A 19 11.80 -0.69 4.60
C ARG A 19 10.86 -0.30 3.47
N PHE A 20 9.76 -1.03 3.31
CA PHE A 20 8.71 -0.79 2.33
C PHE A 20 7.42 -1.50 2.73
N ALA A 21 6.32 -1.21 2.04
CA ALA A 21 5.05 -1.92 2.17
C ALA A 21 4.50 -2.38 0.81
N ILE A 22 3.79 -3.51 0.79
CA ILE A 22 3.04 -3.99 -0.38
C ILE A 22 1.59 -4.21 0.04
N PHE A 23 0.66 -3.59 -0.69
CA PHE A 23 -0.78 -3.65 -0.41
C PHE A 23 -1.51 -4.30 -1.58
N PHE A 24 -2.35 -5.30 -1.29
CA PHE A 24 -3.29 -5.90 -2.23
C PHE A 24 -4.72 -5.52 -1.82
N SER A 25 -5.48 -4.86 -2.70
CA SER A 25 -6.86 -4.39 -2.48
C SER A 25 -7.07 -3.85 -1.06
N SER A 26 -6.19 -2.95 -0.60
CA SER A 26 -6.16 -2.46 0.78
C SER A 26 -6.70 -1.04 0.87
N PHE A 27 -7.20 -0.66 2.04
CA PHE A 27 -7.86 0.63 2.26
C PHE A 27 -7.46 1.22 3.63
N LEU A 28 -7.71 2.52 3.80
CA LEU A 28 -7.59 3.19 5.09
C LEU A 28 -8.56 2.59 6.11
N SER A 29 -8.18 2.58 7.38
CA SER A 29 -9.13 2.20 8.43
C SER A 29 -10.38 3.08 8.37
N LEU A 30 -11.55 2.50 8.65
CA LEU A 30 -12.82 3.21 8.74
C LEU A 30 -13.21 3.59 10.18
N SER A 31 -12.45 3.11 11.17
CA SER A 31 -12.64 3.49 12.58
C SER A 31 -12.09 4.88 12.84
N SER A 32 -12.91 5.74 13.47
CA SER A 32 -12.50 7.08 13.91
C SER A 32 -11.40 7.07 14.98
N LEU A 33 -11.24 5.95 15.69
CA LEU A 33 -10.11 5.77 16.62
C LEU A 33 -8.76 5.82 15.91
N HIS A 34 -8.74 5.67 14.59
CA HIS A 34 -7.52 5.66 13.79
C HIS A 34 -7.31 6.96 13.00
N ASP A 35 -8.11 8.01 13.23
CA ASP A 35 -8.07 9.26 12.45
C ASP A 35 -6.68 9.93 12.47
N SER A 36 -5.99 9.89 13.60
CA SER A 36 -4.60 10.39 13.72
C SER A 36 -3.63 9.67 12.79
N TYR A 37 -3.84 8.37 12.57
CA TYR A 37 -3.01 7.54 11.70
C TYR A 37 -3.45 7.61 10.23
N THR A 38 -4.76 7.65 9.94
CA THR A 38 -5.28 7.67 8.56
C THR A 38 -5.15 9.03 7.89
N ASN A 39 -5.00 10.12 8.66
CA ASN A 39 -4.72 11.45 8.13
C ASN A 39 -3.22 11.73 7.95
N LEU A 40 -2.35 10.82 8.39
CA LEU A 40 -0.91 10.96 8.29
C LEU A 40 -0.41 10.56 6.90
N LYS A 41 0.33 11.45 6.24
CA LYS A 41 1.07 11.13 5.03
C LYS A 41 2.30 10.28 5.39
N LEU A 42 2.41 9.09 4.81
CA LEU A 42 3.49 8.12 5.08
C LEU A 42 4.66 8.32 4.10
N ASN A 43 5.87 8.28 4.63
CA ASN A 43 7.12 8.48 3.88
C ASN A 43 7.84 7.19 3.50
N ILE A 44 7.32 6.05 3.96
CA ILE A 44 7.85 4.74 3.59
C ILE A 44 7.44 4.40 2.14
N PRO A 45 8.35 3.85 1.31
CA PRO A 45 8.00 3.40 -0.03
C PRO A 45 6.93 2.33 -0.03
N SER A 46 5.98 2.40 -0.96
CA SER A 46 4.90 1.42 -1.07
C SER A 46 4.59 0.97 -2.49
N LEU A 47 4.16 -0.29 -2.62
CA LEU A 47 3.59 -0.85 -3.83
C LEU A 47 2.11 -1.19 -3.59
N HIS A 48 1.21 -0.62 -4.39
CA HIS A 48 -0.23 -0.81 -4.30
C HIS A 48 -0.74 -1.61 -5.49
N ILE A 49 -1.44 -2.70 -5.23
CA ILE A 49 -1.94 -3.63 -6.25
C ILE A 49 -3.45 -3.77 -6.05
N TYR A 50 -4.27 -3.39 -7.02
CA TYR A 50 -5.72 -3.46 -6.89
C TYR A 50 -6.42 -3.54 -8.24
N GLY A 51 -7.64 -4.08 -8.22
CA GLY A 51 -8.49 -4.24 -9.39
C GLY A 51 -9.33 -2.99 -9.66
N SER A 52 -9.38 -2.52 -10.91
CA SER A 52 -10.27 -1.41 -11.32
C SER A 52 -11.75 -1.80 -11.25
N ASN A 53 -12.05 -3.11 -11.29
CA ASN A 53 -13.39 -3.67 -11.15
C ASN A 53 -13.63 -4.31 -9.78
N ASP A 54 -12.78 -4.05 -8.77
CA ASP A 54 -12.99 -4.53 -7.41
C ASP A 54 -14.23 -3.85 -6.80
N GLN A 55 -15.22 -4.65 -6.40
CA GLN A 55 -16.45 -4.20 -5.74
C GLN A 55 -16.50 -4.58 -4.26
N VAL A 56 -15.53 -5.38 -3.78
CA VAL A 56 -15.42 -5.74 -2.36
C VAL A 56 -14.68 -4.64 -1.62
N VAL A 57 -13.52 -4.25 -2.15
CA VAL A 57 -12.82 -3.03 -1.77
C VAL A 57 -12.82 -2.15 -3.00
N ALA A 58 -13.88 -1.34 -3.15
CA ALA A 58 -14.03 -0.41 -4.27
C ALA A 58 -12.68 0.24 -4.61
N TYR A 59 -12.29 0.22 -5.88
CA TYR A 59 -10.93 0.62 -6.29
C TYR A 59 -10.52 2.02 -5.76
N THR A 60 -11.49 2.93 -5.63
CA THR A 60 -11.32 4.29 -5.06
C THR A 60 -10.82 4.27 -3.61
N ASN A 61 -11.15 3.25 -2.82
CA ASN A 61 -10.61 3.09 -1.47
C ASN A 61 -9.14 2.67 -1.48
N SER A 62 -8.74 1.86 -2.46
CA SER A 62 -7.34 1.46 -2.66
C SER A 62 -6.49 2.61 -3.19
N GLU A 63 -7.05 3.36 -4.15
CA GLU A 63 -6.47 4.60 -4.65
C GLU A 63 -6.33 5.64 -3.53
N LYS A 64 -7.36 5.84 -2.70
CA LYS A 64 -7.29 6.75 -1.54
C LYS A 64 -6.15 6.37 -0.59
N LEU A 65 -5.99 5.08 -0.27
CA LEU A 65 -4.85 4.64 0.54
C LEU A 65 -3.52 4.94 -0.14
N GLN A 66 -3.40 4.68 -1.45
CA GLN A 66 -2.19 5.00 -2.22
C GLN A 66 -1.84 6.50 -2.13
N THR A 67 -2.85 7.39 -2.19
CA THR A 67 -2.63 8.83 -2.04
C THR A 67 -2.14 9.25 -0.66
N MET A 68 -2.06 8.35 0.33
CA MET A 68 -1.46 8.64 1.63
C MET A 68 0.06 8.40 1.68
N PHE A 69 0.66 7.83 0.64
CA PHE A 69 2.10 7.58 0.58
C PHE A 69 2.79 8.62 -0.32
N SER A 70 3.94 9.17 0.12
CA SER A 70 4.70 10.15 -0.67
C SER A 70 5.55 9.49 -1.76
N ASP A 71 5.92 8.23 -1.56
CA ASP A 71 6.60 7.37 -2.53
C ASP A 71 5.76 6.10 -2.74
N SER A 72 4.96 6.10 -3.80
CA SER A 72 4.08 4.98 -4.13
C SER A 72 4.19 4.59 -5.59
N VAL A 73 4.18 3.27 -5.82
CA VAL A 73 4.04 2.65 -7.13
C VAL A 73 2.71 1.90 -7.15
N SER A 74 1.99 1.91 -8.26
CA SER A 74 0.74 1.18 -8.40
C SER A 74 0.75 0.18 -9.56
N ILE A 75 0.05 -0.93 -9.35
CA ILE A 75 -0.34 -1.90 -10.36
C ILE A 75 -1.86 -1.98 -10.31
N VAL A 76 -2.51 -1.44 -11.35
CA VAL A 76 -3.96 -1.53 -11.50
C VAL A 76 -4.26 -2.59 -12.56
N HIS A 77 -5.04 -3.60 -12.18
CA HIS A 77 -5.46 -4.66 -13.12
C HIS A 77 -6.95 -4.57 -13.40
N ASP A 78 -7.39 -5.12 -14.54
CA ASP A 78 -8.78 -4.98 -15.01
C ASP A 78 -9.77 -5.94 -14.29
N GLY A 79 -9.36 -6.51 -13.17
CA GLY A 79 -10.08 -7.55 -12.44
C GLY A 79 -10.84 -7.04 -11.22
N GLY A 80 -11.53 -7.96 -10.54
CA GLY A 80 -12.17 -7.73 -9.24
C GLY A 80 -11.21 -7.94 -8.06
N HIS A 81 -11.73 -8.47 -6.94
CA HIS A 81 -10.99 -8.69 -5.70
C HIS A 81 -10.12 -9.96 -5.74
N PHE A 82 -8.95 -9.91 -6.39
CA PHE A 82 -8.00 -11.02 -6.43
C PHE A 82 -6.56 -10.54 -6.63
N ILE A 83 -5.59 -11.41 -6.36
CA ILE A 83 -4.17 -11.15 -6.65
C ILE A 83 -3.92 -11.48 -8.14
N PRO A 84 -3.56 -10.50 -8.98
CA PRO A 84 -3.38 -10.75 -10.40
C PRO A 84 -2.17 -11.66 -10.65
N THR A 85 -2.18 -12.36 -11.80
CA THR A 85 -0.99 -13.05 -12.26
C THR A 85 0.12 -12.03 -12.48
N MET A 86 1.23 -12.18 -11.76
CA MET A 86 2.31 -11.20 -11.77
C MET A 86 3.16 -11.22 -13.04
N THR A 87 2.99 -12.17 -13.96
CA THR A 87 3.76 -12.25 -15.21
C THR A 87 3.72 -10.94 -16.01
N LYS A 88 2.56 -10.28 -16.09
CA LYS A 88 2.38 -8.98 -16.78
C LYS A 88 3.01 -7.80 -16.01
N TYR A 89 3.15 -7.93 -14.70
CA TYR A 89 3.54 -6.86 -13.78
C TYR A 89 4.91 -7.10 -13.13
N LYS A 90 5.61 -8.17 -13.53
CA LYS A 90 6.84 -8.64 -12.90
C LYS A 90 7.90 -7.54 -12.90
N ASP A 91 8.03 -6.79 -13.99
CA ASP A 91 9.07 -5.78 -14.13
C ASP A 91 8.83 -4.60 -13.18
N VAL A 92 7.57 -4.25 -12.92
CA VAL A 92 7.21 -3.20 -11.94
C VAL A 92 7.52 -3.67 -10.52
N ALA A 93 7.14 -4.90 -10.18
CA ALA A 93 7.41 -5.46 -8.86
C ALA A 93 8.90 -5.66 -8.61
N ILE A 94 9.65 -6.16 -9.60
CA ILE A 94 11.10 -6.34 -9.54
C ILE A 94 11.79 -4.99 -9.35
N LYS A 95 11.50 -3.99 -10.20
CA LYS A 95 12.08 -2.64 -10.06
C LYS A 95 11.80 -2.01 -8.71
N PHE A 96 10.62 -2.24 -8.14
CA PHE A 96 10.31 -1.79 -6.79
C PHE A 96 11.17 -2.49 -5.73
N LEU A 97 11.27 -3.82 -5.79
CA LEU A 97 12.02 -4.62 -4.80
C LEU A 97 13.54 -4.44 -4.90
N GLU A 98 14.08 -4.23 -6.10
CA GLU A 98 15.51 -3.97 -6.35
C GLU A 98 16.03 -2.76 -5.57
N ARG A 99 15.17 -1.79 -5.24
CA ARG A 99 15.52 -0.64 -4.40
C ARG A 99 15.98 -1.01 -2.98
N PHE A 100 15.70 -2.24 -2.52
CA PHE A 100 15.92 -2.68 -1.14
C PHE A 100 16.82 -3.92 -1.02
N ILE A 101 17.34 -4.41 -2.14
CA ILE A 101 18.35 -5.46 -2.16
C ILE A 101 19.69 -4.75 -2.00
N VAL A 102 20.48 -5.19 -1.03
CA VAL A 102 21.87 -4.78 -0.86
C VAL A 102 22.71 -5.89 -1.48
N GLU A 103 23.67 -5.56 -2.34
CA GLU A 103 24.70 -6.50 -2.77
C GLU A 103 25.57 -6.94 -1.59
#